data_AF-A0AAE9Z6X8-F1
#
_entry.id   AF-A0AAE9Z6X8-F1
#
_cell.length_a   1.000
_cell.length_b   1.000
_cell.length_c   1.000
_cell.angle_alpha   90.00
_cell.angle_beta   90.00
_cell.angle_gamma   90.00
#
_symmetry.space_group_name_H-M   'P 1'
#
loop_
_entity.id
_entity.type
_entity.pdbx_description
1 polymer ?
#
loop_
_entity_poly.entity_id
_entity_poly.type
_entity_poly.pdbx_seq_one_letter_code
_entity_poly.pdbx_strand_id
1 'polypeptide(L)'
;MKFLSLRIFLPLFFCFFSQVSLSAQTPDNVQGNNQLYQLINTRLAQMQAVALYKWQHQKPVEDIKREQVVIEKSVAQAMEQGLTAEGITPFFQIQISLAKKIQNYYHKRWAKQGLPESMGTETELLSLEKIRAGLITLGAGIIAHMAVSTEDHDFEQFMQIVRHPALNMKDKAVLFQALSRVKPVSYSSRLDRIVAEKILYVGSTGDYQPFSYYQADTDSGEKILTGIDIALACDLAKTLGATAVFIPTSWPGLLTDLGSGNYDIMMSGISKKLFRQQLGLFSDSYHQGGKTPVSLCRKKHLFDSLEKIDRPDTRLIVNRGGTNQRFVKEYIRQAQVFVHEDNATIFEQILAGKADVMITDKIEVVVQAKKHADLCATMPDDTLSYSAKAFLINRDLIWLEYINAWLEQVKSDGSLKQVFNRYL
;
A
#
# COMPACT_ATOMS: atom_id res chain seq x y z
N MET A 1 75.35 7.54 -37.26
CA MET A 1 74.20 6.96 -38.00
C MET A 1 73.00 7.02 -37.05
N LYS A 2 72.08 7.98 -37.20
CA LYS A 2 70.80 7.83 -37.95
C LYS A 2 70.06 6.56 -37.48
N PHE A 3 69.06 6.63 -36.61
CA PHE A 3 67.62 6.93 -36.83
C PHE A 3 66.89 5.84 -35.99
N LEU A 4 65.67 5.93 -35.45
CA LEU A 4 64.53 6.83 -35.57
C LEU A 4 63.64 6.55 -34.33
N SER A 5 63.20 7.58 -33.61
CA SER A 5 62.11 7.44 -32.63
C SER A 5 60.78 7.49 -33.38
N LEU A 6 59.91 6.50 -33.20
CA LEU A 6 58.54 6.57 -33.70
C LEU A 6 57.57 6.55 -32.51
N ARG A 7 57.19 7.75 -32.05
CA ARG A 7 56.04 7.96 -31.18
C ARG A 7 54.80 7.94 -32.07
N ILE A 8 53.95 6.93 -31.90
CA ILE A 8 52.64 6.86 -32.56
C ILE A 8 51.67 7.71 -31.73
N PHE A 9 51.20 8.79 -32.34
CA PHE A 9 50.08 9.60 -31.88
C PHE A 9 48.79 8.79 -32.02
N LEU A 10 48.08 8.58 -30.91
CA LEU A 10 46.69 8.10 -30.89
C LEU A 10 45.78 9.34 -30.78
N PRO A 11 44.83 9.58 -31.70
CA PRO A 11 43.95 10.73 -31.60
C PRO A 11 42.89 10.50 -30.53
N LEU A 12 42.76 11.47 -29.60
CA LEU A 12 41.60 11.57 -28.71
C LEU A 12 40.34 11.84 -29.54
N PHE A 13 39.46 10.84 -29.62
CA PHE A 13 38.10 11.02 -30.11
C PHE A 13 37.22 11.49 -28.94
N PHE A 14 36.97 12.80 -28.88
CA PHE A 14 36.01 13.39 -27.95
C PHE A 14 34.58 13.10 -28.47
N CYS A 15 33.99 11.98 -28.06
CA CYS A 15 32.56 11.74 -28.25
C CYS A 15 31.76 12.55 -27.23
N PHE A 16 31.19 13.66 -27.66
CA PHE A 16 30.07 14.33 -26.98
C PHE A 16 28.85 13.40 -27.04
N PHE A 17 28.63 12.59 -26.00
CA PHE A 17 27.32 11.97 -25.77
C PHE A 17 26.42 13.01 -25.10
N SER A 18 25.66 13.74 -25.90
CA SER A 18 24.45 14.40 -25.42
C SER A 18 23.49 13.31 -24.95
N GLN A 19 23.30 13.17 -23.63
CA GLN A 19 22.20 12.40 -23.08
C GLN A 19 20.89 13.12 -23.44
N VAL A 20 20.29 12.73 -24.56
CA VAL A 20 18.85 12.92 -24.76
C VAL A 20 18.19 11.81 -23.96
N SER A 21 17.74 12.14 -22.75
CA SER A 21 16.83 11.28 -21.99
C SER A 21 15.49 11.25 -22.72
N LEU A 22 15.34 10.30 -23.65
CA LEU A 22 14.07 9.97 -24.26
C LEU A 22 13.27 9.19 -23.21
N SER A 23 12.43 9.87 -22.43
CA SER A 23 11.41 9.21 -21.63
C SER A 23 10.41 8.58 -22.60
N ALA A 24 10.56 7.28 -22.85
CA ALA A 24 9.57 6.51 -23.59
C ALA A 24 8.29 6.44 -22.74
N GLN A 25 7.30 7.27 -23.07
CA GLN A 25 5.93 7.12 -22.58
C GLN A 25 5.36 5.83 -23.18
N THR A 26 4.91 4.90 -22.33
CA THR A 26 4.29 3.64 -22.77
C THR A 26 2.89 3.88 -23.36
N PRO A 27 2.43 3.07 -24.32
CA PRO A 27 1.16 3.28 -25.04
C PRO A 27 -0.11 3.34 -24.16
N ASP A 28 -0.15 2.61 -23.03
CA ASP A 28 -1.29 2.60 -22.11
C ASP A 28 -1.46 3.93 -21.34
N ASN A 29 -0.40 4.72 -21.21
CA ASN A 29 -0.34 5.89 -20.34
C ASN A 29 -0.98 7.15 -20.97
N VAL A 30 -0.85 7.29 -22.29
CA VAL A 30 -1.49 8.37 -23.08
C VAL A 30 -3.02 8.23 -23.07
N GLN A 31 -3.55 7.04 -22.76
CA GLN A 31 -4.97 6.73 -22.82
C GLN A 31 -5.76 7.28 -21.62
N GLY A 32 -5.13 7.39 -20.44
CA GLY A 32 -5.79 7.80 -19.19
C GLY A 32 -6.20 9.29 -19.14
N ASN A 33 -5.28 10.20 -19.44
CA ASN A 33 -5.56 11.65 -19.50
C ASN A 33 -6.49 12.01 -20.67
N ASN A 34 -6.41 11.28 -21.78
CA ASN A 34 -7.33 11.44 -22.90
C ASN A 34 -8.77 11.16 -22.52
N GLN A 35 -9.01 10.09 -21.77
CA GLN A 35 -10.35 9.75 -21.28
C GLN A 35 -10.91 10.85 -20.37
N LEU A 36 -10.08 11.41 -19.48
CA LEU A 36 -10.45 12.54 -18.64
C LEU A 36 -10.89 13.76 -19.47
N TYR A 37 -10.10 14.12 -20.48
CA TYR A 37 -10.40 15.27 -21.34
C TYR A 37 -11.67 15.04 -22.17
N GLN A 38 -11.91 13.81 -22.62
CA GLN A 38 -13.13 13.43 -23.32
C GLN A 38 -14.36 13.53 -22.42
N LEU A 39 -14.27 13.12 -21.15
CA LEU A 39 -15.35 13.26 -20.19
C LEU A 39 -15.68 14.73 -19.91
N ILE A 40 -14.66 15.58 -19.73
CA ILE A 40 -14.82 17.03 -19.58
C ILE A 40 -15.51 17.62 -20.82
N ASN A 41 -15.04 17.26 -22.02
CA ASN A 41 -15.61 17.72 -23.28
C ASN A 41 -17.08 17.30 -23.44
N THR A 42 -17.37 16.03 -23.17
CA THR A 42 -18.73 15.46 -23.24
C THR A 42 -19.66 16.17 -22.27
N ARG A 43 -19.21 16.41 -21.04
CA ARG A 43 -19.98 17.13 -20.02
C ARG A 43 -20.31 18.56 -20.43
N LEU A 44 -19.36 19.27 -21.05
CA LEU A 44 -19.60 20.61 -21.59
C LEU A 44 -20.56 20.59 -22.79
N ALA A 45 -20.45 19.59 -23.67
CA ALA A 45 -21.34 19.45 -24.83
C ALA A 45 -22.81 19.23 -24.44
N GLN A 46 -23.09 18.57 -23.31
CA GLN A 46 -24.45 18.40 -22.77
C GLN A 46 -25.16 19.74 -22.46
N MET A 47 -24.43 20.85 -22.37
CA MET A 47 -25.01 22.15 -22.08
C MET A 47 -25.92 22.69 -23.20
N GLN A 48 -25.81 22.18 -24.42
CA GLN A 48 -26.78 22.46 -25.47
C GLN A 48 -28.17 21.91 -25.12
N ALA A 49 -28.24 20.67 -24.61
CA ALA A 49 -29.50 20.05 -24.19
C ALA A 49 -30.11 20.78 -22.97
N VAL A 50 -29.26 21.17 -22.01
CA VAL A 50 -29.69 22.00 -20.86
C VAL A 50 -30.23 23.35 -21.34
N ALA A 51 -29.55 24.00 -22.28
CA ALA A 51 -30.00 25.26 -22.86
C ALA A 51 -31.37 25.12 -23.52
N LEU A 52 -31.56 24.06 -24.30
CA LEU A 52 -32.80 23.78 -25.03
C LEU A 52 -33.96 23.59 -24.05
N TYR A 53 -33.77 22.74 -23.04
CA TYR A 53 -34.78 22.53 -21.99
C TYR A 53 -35.17 23.85 -21.33
N LYS A 54 -34.17 24.64 -20.90
CA LYS A 54 -34.42 25.92 -20.22
C LYS A 54 -35.12 26.94 -21.13
N TRP A 55 -34.79 26.95 -22.42
CA TRP A 55 -35.45 27.80 -23.42
C TRP A 55 -36.93 27.44 -23.56
N GLN A 56 -37.24 26.16 -23.77
CA GLN A 56 -38.63 25.68 -23.93
C GLN A 56 -39.49 25.92 -22.68
N HIS A 57 -38.89 25.85 -21.49
CA HIS A 57 -39.58 26.00 -20.21
C HIS A 57 -39.43 27.39 -19.58
N GLN A 58 -38.88 28.37 -20.31
CA GLN A 58 -38.65 29.74 -19.84
C GLN A 58 -37.89 29.83 -18.50
N LYS A 59 -36.91 28.94 -18.29
CA LYS A 59 -36.07 28.91 -17.08
C LYS A 59 -34.78 29.71 -17.29
N PRO A 60 -34.29 30.42 -16.27
CA PRO A 60 -33.04 31.18 -16.36
C PRO A 60 -31.83 30.24 -16.47
N VAL A 61 -30.80 30.70 -17.19
CA VAL A 61 -29.50 29.99 -17.31
C VAL A 61 -28.79 29.93 -15.96
N GLU A 62 -28.86 30.99 -15.16
CA GLU A 62 -28.30 31.04 -13.80
C GLU A 62 -29.24 30.39 -12.78
N ASP A 63 -28.67 29.57 -11.89
CA ASP A 63 -29.38 28.92 -10.78
C ASP A 63 -28.41 28.71 -9.61
N ILE A 64 -28.17 29.78 -8.83
CA ILE A 64 -27.17 29.81 -7.76
C ILE A 64 -27.37 28.69 -6.73
N LYS A 65 -28.62 28.40 -6.34
CA LYS A 65 -28.91 27.34 -5.38
C LYS A 65 -28.52 25.97 -5.93
N ARG A 66 -28.82 25.70 -7.21
CA ARG A 66 -28.44 24.45 -7.83
C ARG A 66 -26.93 24.35 -8.07
N GLU A 67 -26.28 25.46 -8.45
CA GLU A 67 -24.84 25.54 -8.65
C GLU A 67 -24.09 25.17 -7.36
N GLN A 68 -24.53 25.71 -6.21
CA GLN A 68 -24.00 25.37 -4.89
C GLN A 68 -24.14 23.87 -4.57
N VAL A 69 -25.32 23.28 -4.79
CA VAL A 69 -25.57 21.85 -4.57
C VAL A 69 -24.68 20.96 -5.45
N VAL A 70 -24.41 21.38 -6.70
CA VAL A 70 -23.51 20.64 -7.58
C VAL A 70 -22.08 20.69 -7.05
N ILE A 71 -21.60 21.85 -6.62
CA ILE A 71 -20.25 22.01 -6.05
C ILE A 71 -20.11 21.15 -4.79
N GLU A 72 -21.02 21.27 -3.83
CA GLU A 72 -20.95 20.53 -2.56
C GLU A 72 -20.90 19.00 -2.79
N LYS A 73 -21.78 18.49 -3.66
CA LYS A 73 -21.78 17.06 -4.00
C LYS A 73 -20.52 16.61 -4.71
N SER A 74 -20.02 17.40 -5.66
CA SER A 74 -18.78 17.07 -6.36
C SER A 74 -17.55 17.13 -5.46
N VAL A 75 -17.50 18.07 -4.50
CA VAL A 75 -16.42 18.15 -3.51
C VAL A 75 -16.46 16.96 -2.57
N ALA A 76 -17.63 16.62 -2.00
CA ALA A 76 -17.77 15.48 -1.11
C ALA A 76 -17.32 14.17 -1.80
N GLN A 77 -17.82 13.92 -3.02
CA GLN A 77 -17.44 12.75 -3.80
C GLN A 77 -15.94 12.73 -4.15
N ALA A 78 -15.34 13.88 -4.43
CA ALA A 78 -13.92 13.98 -4.74
C ALA A 78 -13.05 13.70 -3.51
N MET A 79 -13.46 14.17 -2.34
CA MET A 79 -12.77 13.88 -1.08
C MET A 79 -12.83 12.39 -0.72
N GLU A 80 -13.96 11.73 -0.96
CA GLU A 80 -14.09 10.27 -0.82
C GLU A 80 -13.12 9.49 -1.72
N GLN A 81 -12.75 10.07 -2.86
CA GLN A 81 -11.78 9.49 -3.79
C GLN A 81 -10.36 10.04 -3.60
N GLY A 82 -10.08 10.68 -2.47
CA GLY A 82 -8.75 11.14 -2.13
C GLY A 82 -8.29 12.35 -2.93
N LEU A 83 -9.18 13.25 -3.34
CA LEU A 83 -8.85 14.56 -3.91
C LEU A 83 -9.06 15.67 -2.87
N THR A 84 -8.31 16.76 -2.98
CA THR A 84 -8.43 17.89 -2.05
C THR A 84 -9.61 18.82 -2.41
N ALA A 85 -10.31 19.32 -1.40
CA ALA A 85 -11.36 20.32 -1.57
C ALA A 85 -10.83 21.62 -2.21
N GLU A 86 -9.60 22.02 -1.87
CA GLU A 86 -8.91 23.20 -2.41
C GLU A 86 -8.70 23.12 -3.92
N GLY A 87 -8.31 21.94 -4.43
CA GLY A 87 -8.12 21.72 -5.87
C GLY A 87 -9.43 21.55 -6.62
N ILE A 88 -10.39 20.79 -6.07
CA ILE A 88 -11.60 20.40 -6.80
C ILE A 88 -12.68 21.48 -6.85
N THR A 89 -12.76 22.34 -5.82
CA THR A 89 -13.80 23.38 -5.74
C THR A 89 -13.67 24.40 -6.88
N PRO A 90 -12.49 25.01 -7.15
CA PRO A 90 -12.32 25.93 -8.26
C PRO A 90 -12.57 25.28 -9.63
N PHE A 91 -12.22 24.00 -9.79
CA PHE A 91 -12.44 23.27 -11.03
C PHE A 91 -13.92 23.18 -11.41
N PHE A 92 -14.78 22.77 -10.48
CA PHE A 92 -16.22 22.69 -10.75
C PHE A 92 -16.89 24.06 -10.86
N GLN A 93 -16.42 25.06 -10.12
CA GLN A 93 -16.87 26.46 -10.30
C GLN A 93 -16.60 26.96 -11.72
N ILE A 94 -15.41 26.68 -12.26
CA ILE A 94 -15.05 27.06 -13.63
C ILE A 94 -15.87 26.27 -14.64
N GLN A 95 -16.07 24.96 -14.45
CA GLN A 95 -16.98 24.18 -15.31
C GLN A 95 -18.41 24.74 -15.34
N ILE A 96 -18.94 25.17 -14.19
CA ILE A 96 -20.27 25.79 -14.10
C ILE A 96 -20.30 27.12 -14.86
N SER A 97 -19.27 27.96 -14.70
CA SER A 97 -19.15 29.23 -15.41
C SER A 97 -19.13 29.02 -16.95
N LEU A 98 -18.33 28.07 -17.43
CA LEU A 98 -18.26 27.72 -18.85
C LEU A 98 -19.56 27.09 -19.36
N ALA A 99 -20.22 26.28 -18.52
CA ALA A 99 -21.54 25.74 -18.83
C ALA A 99 -22.60 26.83 -19.04
N LYS A 100 -22.60 27.87 -18.21
CA LYS A 100 -23.47 29.05 -18.40
C LYS A 100 -23.13 29.79 -19.69
N LYS A 101 -21.84 29.94 -20.01
CA LYS A 101 -21.39 30.55 -21.27
C LYS A 101 -21.91 29.79 -22.50
N ILE A 102 -21.83 28.47 -22.48
CA ILE A 102 -22.35 27.61 -23.56
C ILE A 102 -23.87 27.77 -23.70
N GLN A 103 -24.62 27.74 -22.60
CA GLN A 103 -26.08 27.91 -22.65
C GLN A 103 -26.48 29.27 -23.23
N ASN A 104 -25.83 30.35 -22.79
CA ASN A 104 -26.06 31.70 -23.30
C ASN A 104 -25.71 31.85 -24.78
N TYR A 105 -24.69 31.13 -25.28
CA TYR A 105 -24.36 31.10 -26.71
C TYR A 105 -25.54 30.55 -27.54
N TYR A 106 -26.14 29.44 -27.12
CA TYR A 106 -27.30 28.87 -27.81
C TYR A 106 -28.54 29.74 -27.70
N HIS A 107 -28.87 30.26 -26.52
CA HIS A 107 -30.00 31.18 -26.34
C HIS A 107 -29.89 32.42 -27.24
N LYS A 108 -28.71 33.03 -27.32
CA LYS A 108 -28.45 34.18 -28.24
C LYS A 108 -28.61 33.80 -29.70
N ARG A 109 -28.23 32.57 -30.08
CA ARG A 109 -28.38 32.08 -31.45
C ARG A 109 -29.85 31.85 -31.80
N TRP A 110 -30.60 31.16 -30.94
CA TRP A 110 -32.02 30.89 -31.15
C TRP A 110 -32.88 32.14 -31.12
N ALA A 111 -32.54 33.13 -30.28
CA ALA A 111 -33.18 34.44 -30.30
C ALA A 111 -33.05 35.17 -31.65
N LYS A 112 -31.97 34.92 -32.40
CA LYS A 112 -31.70 35.56 -33.70
C LYS A 112 -32.20 34.75 -34.89
N GLN A 113 -32.11 33.43 -34.83
CA GLN A 113 -32.27 32.53 -35.98
C GLN A 113 -33.46 31.59 -35.84
N GLY A 114 -34.17 31.60 -34.71
CA GLY A 114 -35.13 30.57 -34.36
C GLY A 114 -34.46 29.27 -33.89
N LEU A 115 -35.29 28.35 -33.39
CA LEU A 115 -34.87 26.98 -33.10
C LEU A 115 -34.71 26.20 -34.42
N PRO A 116 -33.65 25.42 -34.60
CA PRO A 116 -33.53 24.53 -35.76
C PRO A 116 -34.71 23.55 -35.81
N GLU A 117 -35.27 23.31 -37.00
CA GLU A 117 -36.41 22.40 -37.21
C GLU A 117 -36.14 20.99 -36.65
N SER A 118 -34.91 20.49 -36.80
CA SER A 118 -34.46 19.19 -36.28
C SER A 118 -34.43 19.08 -34.74
N MET A 119 -34.49 20.20 -34.01
CA MET A 119 -34.57 20.21 -32.54
C MET A 119 -36.01 20.33 -32.03
N GLY A 120 -36.97 20.59 -32.93
CA GLY A 120 -38.39 20.81 -32.59
C GLY A 120 -39.25 19.55 -32.62
N THR A 121 -38.86 18.51 -33.36
CA THR A 121 -39.74 17.37 -33.68
C THR A 121 -39.29 16.02 -33.14
N GLU A 122 -38.02 15.81 -32.76
CA GLU A 122 -37.49 14.46 -32.53
C GLU A 122 -36.59 14.28 -31.31
N THR A 123 -36.51 15.28 -30.42
CA THR A 123 -36.03 14.98 -29.07
C THR A 123 -37.26 14.58 -28.27
N GLU A 124 -37.50 13.27 -28.10
CA GLU A 124 -38.19 12.79 -26.89
C GLU A 124 -37.71 13.67 -25.75
N LEU A 125 -38.63 14.41 -25.12
CA LEU A 125 -38.34 15.29 -23.99
C LEU A 125 -37.42 14.56 -23.01
N LEU A 126 -36.11 14.73 -23.16
CA LEU A 126 -35.17 14.31 -22.15
C LEU A 126 -35.52 15.20 -20.99
N SER A 127 -36.25 14.63 -20.03
CA SER A 127 -36.61 15.34 -18.82
C SER A 127 -35.32 15.94 -18.25
N LEU A 128 -35.42 17.13 -17.67
CA LEU A 128 -34.26 17.75 -17.05
C LEU A 128 -33.58 16.80 -16.04
N GLU A 129 -34.34 15.88 -15.47
CA GLU A 129 -33.86 14.78 -14.65
C GLU A 129 -32.91 13.81 -15.39
N LYS A 130 -33.26 13.32 -16.59
CA LYS A 130 -32.38 12.47 -17.41
C LYS A 130 -31.07 13.19 -17.76
N ILE A 131 -31.16 14.47 -18.16
CA ILE A 131 -29.97 15.28 -18.46
C ILE A 131 -29.11 15.45 -17.21
N ARG A 132 -29.73 15.72 -16.05
CA ARG A 132 -29.03 15.85 -14.77
C ARG A 132 -28.37 14.55 -14.34
N ALA A 133 -29.02 13.40 -14.51
CA ALA A 133 -28.45 12.10 -14.20
C ALA A 133 -27.18 11.85 -15.02
N GLY A 134 -27.21 12.10 -16.34
CA GLY A 134 -26.03 12.01 -17.20
C GLY A 134 -24.90 12.95 -16.76
N LEU A 135 -25.22 14.18 -16.36
CA LEU A 135 -24.22 15.14 -15.85
C LEU A 135 -23.59 14.71 -14.52
N ILE A 136 -24.35 14.03 -13.65
CA ILE A 136 -23.83 13.46 -12.40
C ILE A 136 -22.88 12.32 -12.73
N THR A 137 -23.26 11.40 -13.61
CA THR A 137 -22.40 10.29 -14.06
C THR A 137 -21.11 10.80 -14.69
N LEU A 138 -21.18 11.80 -15.57
CA LEU A 138 -20.00 12.42 -16.17
C LEU A 138 -19.12 13.11 -15.12
N GLY A 139 -19.72 13.81 -14.15
CA GLY A 139 -18.99 14.42 -13.04
C GLY A 139 -18.26 13.38 -12.18
N ALA A 140 -18.91 12.27 -11.85
CA ALA A 140 -18.33 11.15 -11.13
C ALA A 140 -17.15 10.52 -11.90
N GLY A 141 -17.31 10.30 -13.20
CA GLY A 141 -16.23 9.79 -14.05
C GLY A 141 -15.02 10.72 -14.11
N ILE A 142 -15.26 12.03 -14.21
CA ILE A 142 -14.18 13.04 -14.16
C ILE A 142 -13.41 12.95 -12.84
N ILE A 143 -14.12 12.89 -11.71
CA ILE A 143 -13.51 12.77 -10.38
C ILE A 143 -12.68 11.48 -10.26
N ALA A 144 -13.23 10.34 -10.70
CA ALA A 144 -12.53 9.06 -10.67
C ALA A 144 -11.24 9.08 -11.48
N HIS A 145 -11.26 9.65 -12.68
CA HIS A 145 -10.05 9.78 -13.50
C HIS A 145 -9.04 10.77 -12.90
N MET A 146 -9.48 11.84 -12.25
CA MET A 146 -8.57 12.75 -11.52
C MET A 146 -7.92 12.07 -10.32
N ALA A 147 -8.67 11.29 -9.55
CA ALA A 147 -8.18 10.61 -8.35
C ALA A 147 -7.07 9.60 -8.63
N VAL A 148 -7.13 8.93 -9.78
CA VAL A 148 -6.15 7.93 -10.20
C VAL A 148 -5.08 8.48 -11.14
N SER A 149 -5.18 9.75 -11.57
CA SER A 149 -4.18 10.35 -12.45
C SER A 149 -2.92 10.66 -11.66
N THR A 150 -1.82 9.98 -12.01
CA THR A 150 -0.50 10.14 -11.42
C THR A 150 0.45 10.96 -12.30
N GLU A 151 -0.02 11.43 -13.47
CA GLU A 151 0.77 12.11 -14.50
C GLU A 151 0.39 13.58 -14.66
N ASP A 152 1.36 14.41 -15.08
CA ASP A 152 1.12 15.81 -15.40
C ASP A 152 0.17 15.96 -16.61
N HIS A 153 -0.72 16.95 -16.56
CA HIS A 153 -1.64 17.23 -17.65
C HIS A 153 -0.92 17.87 -18.85
N ASP A 154 -1.18 17.35 -20.05
CA ASP A 154 -0.72 17.94 -21.33
C ASP A 154 -1.71 19.01 -21.84
N PHE A 155 -1.21 20.25 -22.00
CA PHE A 155 -2.01 21.39 -22.46
C PHE A 155 -2.43 21.28 -23.92
N GLU A 156 -1.54 20.86 -24.82
CA GLU A 156 -1.83 20.77 -26.25
C GLU A 156 -2.88 19.70 -26.52
N GLN A 157 -2.74 18.54 -25.89
CA GLN A 157 -3.71 17.44 -25.99
C GLN A 157 -5.08 17.84 -25.42
N PHE A 158 -5.11 18.52 -24.27
CA PHE A 158 -6.33 19.08 -23.71
C PHE A 158 -7.02 20.05 -24.69
N MET A 159 -6.24 20.95 -25.29
CA MET A 159 -6.75 21.94 -26.24
C MET A 159 -7.29 21.32 -27.53
N GLN A 160 -6.74 20.18 -27.93
CA GLN A 160 -7.21 19.39 -29.06
C GLN A 160 -8.49 18.60 -28.74
N ILE A 161 -8.68 18.08 -27.52
CA ILE A 161 -9.84 17.27 -27.19
C ILE A 161 -11.04 18.13 -26.74
N VAL A 162 -10.79 19.13 -25.90
CA VAL A 162 -11.86 20.01 -25.40
C VAL A 162 -12.17 21.07 -26.45
N ARG A 163 -13.25 20.83 -27.21
CA ARG A 163 -13.68 21.68 -28.33
C ARG A 163 -15.17 21.98 -28.23
N HIS A 164 -15.50 23.26 -28.21
CA HIS A 164 -16.89 23.71 -28.27
C HIS A 164 -16.94 25.10 -28.94
N PRO A 165 -17.90 25.38 -29.85
CA PRO A 165 -17.96 26.64 -30.60
C PRO A 165 -18.13 27.89 -29.71
N ALA A 166 -18.71 27.72 -28.52
CA ALA A 166 -18.88 28.81 -27.55
C ALA A 166 -17.63 29.12 -26.70
N LEU A 167 -16.58 28.30 -26.78
CA LEU A 167 -15.39 28.41 -25.93
C LEU A 167 -14.18 28.87 -26.75
N ASN A 168 -13.51 29.92 -26.28
CA ASN A 168 -12.28 30.43 -26.87
C ASN A 168 -11.03 29.90 -26.13
N MET A 169 -9.84 30.26 -26.60
CA MET A 169 -8.58 29.82 -26.01
C MET A 169 -8.45 30.17 -24.52
N LYS A 170 -8.88 31.37 -24.12
CA LYS A 170 -8.83 31.82 -22.72
C LYS A 170 -9.71 30.97 -21.82
N ASP A 171 -10.93 30.65 -22.26
CA ASP A 171 -11.84 29.79 -21.49
C ASP A 171 -11.23 28.41 -21.23
N LYS A 172 -10.63 27.82 -22.28
CA LYS A 172 -9.99 26.51 -22.19
C LYS A 172 -8.73 26.55 -21.33
N ALA A 173 -7.93 27.61 -21.43
CA ALA A 173 -6.74 27.79 -20.59
C ALA A 173 -7.08 27.92 -19.10
N VAL A 174 -8.16 28.63 -18.75
CA VAL A 174 -8.62 28.75 -17.35
C VAL A 174 -9.12 27.41 -16.82
N LEU A 175 -9.88 26.64 -17.63
CA LEU A 175 -10.30 25.29 -17.24
C LEU A 175 -9.13 24.33 -17.07
N PHE A 176 -8.15 24.38 -17.97
CA PHE A 176 -6.94 23.59 -17.86
C PHE A 176 -6.13 23.95 -16.61
N GLN A 177 -5.93 25.24 -16.35
CA GLN A 177 -5.23 25.69 -15.14
C GLN A 177 -5.91 25.20 -13.86
N ALA A 178 -7.25 25.18 -13.83
CA ALA A 178 -7.99 24.65 -12.69
C ALA A 178 -7.84 23.13 -12.56
N LEU A 179 -7.85 22.41 -13.68
CA LEU A 179 -7.58 20.98 -13.74
C LEU A 179 -6.20 20.65 -13.18
N SER A 180 -5.15 21.37 -13.61
CA SER A 180 -3.77 21.17 -13.16
C SER A 180 -3.52 21.46 -11.67
N ARG A 181 -4.48 22.08 -10.97
CA ARG A 181 -4.42 22.31 -9.52
C ARG A 181 -5.09 21.21 -8.72
N VAL A 182 -5.86 20.32 -9.36
CA VAL A 182 -6.46 19.17 -8.70
C VAL A 182 -5.34 18.19 -8.39
N LYS A 183 -5.09 17.95 -7.09
CA LYS A 183 -4.09 17.00 -6.62
C LYS A 183 -4.76 15.91 -5.78
N PRO A 184 -4.36 14.64 -5.95
CA PRO A 184 -4.63 13.61 -4.96
C PRO A 184 -4.08 14.03 -3.59
N VAL A 185 -4.73 13.59 -2.52
CA VAL A 185 -4.22 13.62 -1.16
C VAL A 185 -2.98 12.73 -1.15
N SER A 186 -1.82 13.36 -1.24
CA SER A 186 -0.53 12.69 -1.08
C SER A 186 -0.03 12.98 0.33
N TYR A 187 0.16 11.91 1.10
CA TYR A 187 0.78 12.00 2.40
C TYR A 187 2.30 11.96 2.24
N SER A 188 3.02 12.88 2.89
CA SER A 188 4.49 12.91 2.88
C SER A 188 5.13 11.68 3.53
N SER A 189 4.38 10.98 4.38
CA SER A 189 4.78 9.73 5.02
C SER A 189 3.56 8.86 5.36
N ARG A 190 3.81 7.59 5.68
CA ARG A 190 2.81 6.70 6.30
C ARG A 190 2.34 7.23 7.64
N LEU A 191 3.22 7.87 8.42
CA LEU A 191 2.82 8.51 9.69
C LEU A 191 1.69 9.51 9.47
N ASP A 192 1.84 10.40 8.47
CA ASP A 192 0.81 11.41 8.15
C ASP A 192 -0.51 10.75 7.72
N ARG A 193 -0.42 9.68 6.89
CA ARG A 193 -1.60 8.89 6.48
C ARG A 193 -2.30 8.28 7.68
N ILE A 194 -1.57 7.59 8.56
CA ILE A 194 -2.14 6.91 9.72
C ILE A 194 -2.78 7.92 10.67
N VAL A 195 -2.14 9.07 10.90
CA VAL A 195 -2.68 10.14 11.75
C VAL A 195 -3.94 10.76 11.15
N ALA A 196 -4.01 10.91 9.84
CA ALA A 196 -5.19 11.44 9.15
C ALA A 196 -6.35 10.44 9.10
N GLU A 197 -6.08 9.19 8.72
CA GLU A 197 -7.09 8.15 8.49
C GLU A 197 -7.49 7.40 9.76
N LYS A 198 -6.69 7.51 10.84
CA LYS A 198 -6.88 6.80 12.11
C LYS A 198 -6.87 5.27 11.97
N ILE A 199 -6.13 4.75 10.99
CA ILE A 199 -5.99 3.32 10.73
C ILE A 199 -4.50 2.96 10.54
N LEU A 200 -4.01 2.05 11.38
CA LEU A 200 -2.70 1.43 11.25
C LEU A 200 -2.88 0.00 10.70
N TYR A 201 -2.40 -0.26 9.48
CA TYR A 201 -2.43 -1.59 8.89
C TYR A 201 -1.20 -2.39 9.32
N VAL A 202 -1.42 -3.51 9.99
CA VAL A 202 -0.37 -4.33 10.61
C VAL A 202 -0.33 -5.70 9.93
N GLY A 203 0.75 -5.98 9.20
CA GLY A 203 0.99 -7.29 8.61
C GLY A 203 1.40 -8.31 9.67
N SER A 204 0.71 -9.45 9.73
CA SER A 204 1.02 -10.54 10.67
C SER A 204 0.78 -11.93 10.08
N THR A 205 1.60 -12.91 10.49
CA THR A 205 1.48 -14.30 10.01
C THR A 205 0.50 -15.14 10.82
N GLY A 206 0.22 -14.76 12.07
CA GLY A 206 -0.73 -15.49 12.94
C GLY A 206 -0.36 -16.94 13.26
N ASP A 207 0.89 -17.33 13.07
CA ASP A 207 1.35 -18.73 13.15
C ASP A 207 2.64 -18.91 13.98
N TYR A 208 3.07 -17.89 14.73
CA TYR A 208 4.35 -17.89 15.43
C TYR A 208 4.23 -17.43 16.89
N GLN A 209 4.00 -18.39 17.78
CA GLN A 209 3.94 -18.15 19.22
C GLN A 209 5.36 -17.93 19.81
N PRO A 210 5.57 -16.95 20.72
CA PRO A 210 4.60 -16.07 21.40
C PRO A 210 4.30 -14.73 20.71
N PHE A 211 4.82 -14.48 19.51
CA PHE A 211 4.72 -13.16 18.88
C PHE A 211 3.34 -12.89 18.29
N SER A 212 2.85 -13.79 17.44
CA SER A 212 1.55 -13.66 16.81
C SER A 212 1.00 -15.02 16.45
N TYR A 213 -0.11 -15.41 17.05
CA TYR A 213 -0.75 -16.70 16.85
C TYR A 213 -2.26 -16.61 17.09
N TYR A 214 -3.03 -17.49 16.46
CA TYR A 214 -4.44 -17.63 16.78
C TYR A 214 -4.63 -18.50 18.03
N GLN A 215 -5.44 -18.02 18.96
CA GLN A 215 -5.96 -18.82 20.07
C GLN A 215 -7.48 -18.91 19.96
N ALA A 216 -8.07 -20.02 20.42
CA ALA A 216 -9.51 -20.09 20.56
C ALA A 216 -9.96 -19.20 21.73
N ASP A 217 -10.97 -18.38 21.47
CA ASP A 217 -11.73 -17.69 22.51
C ASP A 217 -12.43 -18.72 23.40
N THR A 218 -12.32 -18.55 24.72
CA THR A 218 -12.83 -19.54 25.67
C THR A 218 -14.35 -19.62 25.69
N ASP A 219 -15.04 -18.54 25.30
CA ASP A 219 -16.48 -18.41 25.45
C ASP A 219 -17.19 -18.67 24.11
N SER A 220 -16.68 -18.11 23.02
CA SER A 220 -17.27 -18.21 21.68
C SER A 220 -16.66 -19.30 20.80
N GLY A 221 -15.44 -19.76 21.10
CA GLY A 221 -14.67 -20.65 20.23
C GLY A 221 -14.09 -19.99 18.97
N GLU A 222 -14.23 -18.67 18.83
CA GLU A 222 -13.67 -17.92 17.69
C GLU A 222 -12.14 -17.86 17.76
N LYS A 223 -11.45 -17.86 16.61
CA LYS A 223 -10.00 -17.71 16.56
C LYS A 223 -9.62 -16.24 16.71
N ILE A 224 -9.07 -15.87 17.86
CA ILE A 224 -8.56 -14.52 18.13
C ILE A 224 -7.06 -14.47 17.87
N LEU A 225 -6.63 -13.51 17.07
CA LEU A 225 -5.21 -13.21 16.87
C LEU A 225 -4.64 -12.57 18.15
N THR A 226 -3.60 -13.16 18.72
CA THR A 226 -2.99 -12.73 19.98
C THR A 226 -1.47 -12.88 19.95
N GLY A 227 -0.77 -12.29 20.91
CA GLY A 227 0.67 -12.44 21.11
C GLY A 227 1.36 -11.12 21.44
N ILE A 228 2.67 -11.21 21.66
CA ILE A 228 3.53 -10.06 22.00
C ILE A 228 3.39 -8.96 20.94
N ASP A 229 3.51 -9.30 19.67
CA ASP A 229 3.51 -8.33 18.58
C ASP A 229 2.12 -7.76 18.33
N ILE A 230 1.06 -8.52 18.63
CA ILE A 230 -0.33 -8.05 18.57
C ILE A 230 -0.61 -7.02 19.68
N ALA A 231 -0.15 -7.30 20.90
CA ALA A 231 -0.26 -6.37 22.01
C ALA A 231 0.53 -5.07 21.74
N LEU A 232 1.75 -5.19 21.22
CA LEU A 232 2.58 -4.05 20.83
C LEU A 232 1.99 -3.25 19.67
N ALA A 233 1.35 -3.90 18.70
CA ALA A 233 0.65 -3.24 17.58
C ALA A 233 -0.53 -2.39 18.07
N CYS A 234 -1.34 -2.95 18.99
CA CYS A 234 -2.45 -2.22 19.60
C CYS A 234 -1.96 -1.03 20.44
N ASP A 235 -0.85 -1.18 21.16
CA ASP A 235 -0.23 -0.09 21.91
C ASP A 235 0.25 1.04 20.99
N LEU A 236 1.01 0.71 19.93
CA LEU A 236 1.45 1.67 18.91
C LEU A 236 0.26 2.41 18.28
N ALA A 237 -0.78 1.70 17.86
CA ALA A 237 -1.98 2.31 17.28
C ALA A 237 -2.65 3.29 18.25
N LYS A 238 -2.73 2.93 19.54
CA LYS A 238 -3.27 3.80 20.59
C LYS A 238 -2.51 5.12 20.72
N THR A 239 -1.18 5.10 20.60
CA THR A 239 -0.36 6.35 20.65
C THR A 239 -0.66 7.32 19.50
N LEU A 240 -1.13 6.79 18.36
CA LEU A 240 -1.52 7.56 17.17
C LEU A 240 -3.00 7.98 17.17
N GLY A 241 -3.77 7.53 18.18
CA GLY A 241 -5.23 7.64 18.18
C GLY A 241 -5.88 6.87 17.04
N ALA A 242 -5.21 5.80 16.57
CA ALA A 242 -5.63 4.98 15.45
C ALA A 242 -6.12 3.59 15.92
N THR A 243 -6.80 2.88 15.02
CA THR A 243 -7.16 1.47 15.20
C THR A 243 -6.16 0.59 14.45
N ALA A 244 -5.64 -0.45 15.12
CA ALA A 244 -4.84 -1.48 14.45
C ALA A 244 -5.74 -2.43 13.66
N VAL A 245 -5.50 -2.54 12.35
CA VAL A 245 -6.16 -3.51 11.46
C VAL A 245 -5.12 -4.54 11.05
N PHE A 246 -5.33 -5.80 11.45
CA PHE A 246 -4.40 -6.87 11.16
C PHE A 246 -4.66 -7.47 9.77
N ILE A 247 -3.65 -7.42 8.92
CA ILE A 247 -3.68 -7.97 7.56
C ILE A 247 -2.89 -9.29 7.56
N PRO A 248 -3.51 -10.42 7.17
CA PRO A 248 -2.83 -11.70 7.15
C PRO A 248 -1.75 -11.74 6.07
N THR A 249 -0.61 -12.33 6.40
CA THR A 249 0.48 -12.64 5.47
C THR A 249 1.09 -14.01 5.82
N SER A 250 2.15 -14.42 5.12
CA SER A 250 2.86 -15.68 5.36
C SER A 250 4.36 -15.46 5.30
N TRP A 251 5.16 -16.34 5.89
CA TRP A 251 6.63 -16.24 5.80
C TRP A 251 7.17 -16.19 4.37
N PRO A 252 6.63 -16.95 3.39
CA PRO A 252 7.01 -16.81 1.98
C PRO A 252 6.52 -15.50 1.33
N GLY A 253 5.31 -15.04 1.67
CA GLY A 253 4.70 -13.82 1.11
C GLY A 253 5.20 -12.51 1.72
N LEU A 254 5.83 -12.57 2.89
CA LEU A 254 6.24 -11.44 3.73
C LEU A 254 6.90 -10.29 2.96
N LEU A 255 7.84 -10.57 2.07
CA LEU A 255 8.55 -9.51 1.33
C LEU A 255 7.77 -9.01 0.11
N THR A 256 6.95 -9.86 -0.51
CA THR A 256 6.09 -9.49 -1.63
C THR A 256 4.98 -8.55 -1.16
N ASP A 257 4.33 -8.90 -0.07
CA ASP A 257 3.23 -8.10 0.50
C ASP A 257 3.74 -6.75 1.05
N LEU A 258 5.01 -6.68 1.45
CA LEU A 258 5.64 -5.43 1.85
C LEU A 258 5.81 -4.53 0.63
N GLY A 259 6.23 -5.10 -0.50
CA GLY A 259 6.38 -4.40 -1.77
C GLY A 259 5.07 -3.87 -2.34
N SER A 260 3.93 -4.53 -2.10
CA SER A 260 2.62 -4.06 -2.55
C SER A 260 2.04 -2.91 -1.71
N GLY A 261 2.63 -2.63 -0.53
CA GLY A 261 2.22 -1.53 0.32
C GLY A 261 0.93 -1.77 1.12
N ASN A 262 0.46 -3.01 1.19
CA ASN A 262 -0.80 -3.43 1.84
C ASN A 262 -0.84 -3.25 3.37
N TYR A 263 0.31 -2.97 4.00
CA TYR A 263 0.42 -2.66 5.42
C TYR A 263 1.48 -1.60 5.66
N ASP A 264 1.39 -0.92 6.82
CA ASP A 264 2.33 0.12 7.22
C ASP A 264 3.52 -0.44 8.00
N ILE A 265 3.29 -1.53 8.71
CA ILE A 265 4.26 -2.18 9.59
C ILE A 265 3.99 -3.68 9.66
N MET A 266 5.06 -4.46 9.71
CA MET A 266 4.98 -5.90 9.94
C MET A 266 5.42 -6.24 11.36
N MET A 267 4.56 -6.94 12.09
CA MET A 267 4.74 -7.32 13.49
C MET A 267 4.37 -8.79 13.65
N SER A 268 5.36 -9.68 13.54
CA SER A 268 5.20 -11.13 13.73
C SER A 268 6.51 -11.85 14.10
N GLY A 269 7.30 -11.31 15.04
CA GLY A 269 8.55 -11.93 15.50
C GLY A 269 9.64 -11.96 14.43
N ILE A 270 9.75 -10.90 13.63
CA ILE A 270 10.59 -10.88 12.43
C ILE A 270 12.07 -10.67 12.81
N SER A 271 12.91 -11.65 12.48
CA SER A 271 14.36 -11.51 12.67
C SER A 271 14.97 -10.51 11.68
N LYS A 272 15.81 -9.58 12.18
CA LYS A 272 16.64 -8.68 11.36
C LYS A 272 17.58 -9.49 10.48
N LYS A 273 17.48 -9.32 9.16
CA LYS A 273 18.33 -9.97 8.16
C LYS A 273 18.60 -9.00 7.01
N LEU A 274 19.85 -8.97 6.52
CA LEU A 274 20.27 -8.06 5.44
C LEU A 274 19.45 -8.23 4.16
N PHE A 275 19.09 -9.47 3.79
CA PHE A 275 18.26 -9.70 2.60
C PHE A 275 16.84 -9.12 2.72
N ARG A 276 16.31 -8.98 3.95
CA ARG A 276 15.03 -8.29 4.18
C ARG A 276 15.21 -6.76 4.12
N GLN A 277 16.35 -6.25 4.61
CA GLN A 277 16.70 -4.83 4.52
C GLN A 277 16.93 -4.32 3.09
N GLN A 278 17.18 -5.22 2.15
CA GLN A 278 17.22 -4.86 0.73
C GLN A 278 15.86 -4.33 0.24
N LEU A 279 14.73 -4.69 0.88
CA LEU A 279 13.39 -4.30 0.43
C LEU A 279 12.64 -3.39 1.43
N GLY A 280 13.08 -3.32 2.69
CA GLY A 280 12.45 -2.50 3.72
C GLY A 280 13.43 -2.00 4.78
N LEU A 281 12.89 -1.31 5.79
CA LEU A 281 13.66 -0.84 6.94
C LEU A 281 13.23 -1.60 8.19
N PHE A 282 14.15 -1.79 9.13
CA PHE A 282 13.82 -2.37 10.43
C PHE A 282 13.87 -1.31 11.52
N SER A 283 12.92 -1.38 12.43
CA SER A 283 13.02 -0.70 13.73
C SER A 283 14.26 -1.16 14.52
N ASP A 284 14.50 -0.49 15.64
CA ASP A 284 15.34 -1.02 16.69
C ASP A 284 14.84 -2.38 17.18
N SER A 285 15.77 -3.19 17.70
CA SER A 285 15.40 -4.52 18.19
C SER A 285 14.66 -4.43 19.51
N TYR A 286 13.60 -5.22 19.65
CA TYR A 286 12.81 -5.32 20.89
C TYR A 286 13.04 -6.67 21.62
N HIS A 287 13.68 -7.63 20.95
CA HIS A 287 14.10 -8.89 21.54
C HIS A 287 15.39 -9.40 20.90
N GLN A 288 16.24 -10.04 21.68
CA GLN A 288 17.46 -10.70 21.23
C GLN A 288 17.46 -12.15 21.69
N GLY A 289 18.03 -13.03 20.87
CA GLY A 289 18.13 -14.44 21.15
C GLY A 289 18.89 -15.14 20.03
N GLY A 290 18.43 -16.32 19.66
CA GLY A 290 19.17 -17.18 18.75
C GLY A 290 18.45 -18.47 18.48
N LYS A 291 19.04 -19.31 17.62
CA LYS A 291 18.50 -20.65 17.34
C LYS A 291 19.01 -21.66 18.37
N THR A 292 18.15 -22.55 18.82
CA THR A 292 18.47 -23.67 19.69
C THR A 292 17.70 -24.91 19.25
N PRO A 293 18.23 -26.12 19.46
CA PRO A 293 17.49 -27.32 19.19
C PRO A 293 16.49 -27.62 20.32
N VAL A 294 15.38 -28.26 19.94
CA VAL A 294 14.36 -28.80 20.84
C VAL A 294 14.07 -30.24 20.42
N SER A 295 13.98 -31.12 21.42
CA SER A 295 13.64 -32.53 21.25
C SER A 295 12.79 -33.01 22.41
N LEU A 296 12.41 -34.29 22.39
CA LEU A 296 11.94 -34.95 23.61
C LEU A 296 13.02 -34.90 24.70
N CYS A 297 12.63 -34.61 25.94
CA CYS A 297 13.55 -34.49 27.08
C CYS A 297 14.40 -35.75 27.28
N ARG A 298 13.80 -36.94 27.09
CA ARG A 298 14.51 -38.24 27.16
C ARG A 298 15.61 -38.41 26.11
N LYS A 299 15.56 -37.66 25.00
CA LYS A 299 16.54 -37.68 23.91
C LYS A 299 17.50 -36.48 23.91
N LYS A 300 17.42 -35.56 24.87
CA LYS A 300 18.16 -34.27 24.82
C LYS A 300 19.68 -34.42 24.60
N HIS A 301 20.29 -35.45 25.21
CA HIS A 301 21.74 -35.71 25.15
C HIS A 301 22.23 -36.18 23.76
N LEU A 302 21.29 -36.61 22.90
CA LEU A 302 21.57 -37.00 21.51
C LEU A 302 21.68 -35.78 20.59
N PHE A 303 21.25 -34.59 21.02
CA PHE A 303 21.08 -33.42 20.14
C PHE A 303 21.62 -32.12 20.78
N ASP A 304 22.65 -32.20 21.61
CA ASP A 304 23.24 -31.07 22.35
C ASP A 304 24.35 -30.31 21.56
N SER A 305 24.52 -30.61 20.27
CA SER A 305 25.50 -29.99 19.37
C SER A 305 25.11 -30.23 17.91
N LEU A 306 25.58 -29.38 16.99
CA LEU A 306 25.30 -29.52 15.55
C LEU A 306 25.84 -30.85 15.00
N GLU A 307 27.00 -31.29 15.48
CA GLU A 307 27.68 -32.51 15.04
C GLU A 307 26.92 -33.78 15.45
N LYS A 308 26.19 -33.74 16.56
CA LYS A 308 25.31 -34.85 16.96
C LYS A 308 23.96 -34.81 16.26
N ILE A 309 23.45 -33.61 15.94
CA ILE A 309 22.23 -33.43 15.15
C ILE A 309 22.43 -33.86 13.69
N ASP A 310 23.58 -33.54 13.09
CA ASP A 310 23.85 -33.81 11.67
C ASP A 310 24.32 -35.25 11.44
N ARG A 311 23.44 -36.21 11.71
CA ARG A 311 23.68 -37.66 11.54
C ARG A 311 22.64 -38.29 10.63
N PRO A 312 23.00 -39.27 9.77
CA PRO A 312 22.08 -39.86 8.78
C PRO A 312 20.79 -40.47 9.34
N ASP A 313 20.80 -40.90 10.61
CA ASP A 313 19.68 -41.48 11.33
C ASP A 313 18.79 -40.44 12.04
N THR A 314 19.21 -39.19 12.09
CA THR A 314 18.44 -38.11 12.72
C THR A 314 17.35 -37.60 11.78
N ARG A 315 16.10 -37.60 12.27
CA ARG A 315 14.95 -36.98 11.58
C ARG A 315 14.76 -35.56 12.08
N LEU A 316 15.34 -34.60 11.37
CA LEU A 316 15.23 -33.18 11.68
C LEU A 316 13.99 -32.60 11.00
N ILE A 317 13.11 -31.94 11.76
CA ILE A 317 11.95 -31.23 11.22
C ILE A 317 12.19 -29.72 11.23
N VAL A 318 11.73 -29.05 10.17
CA VAL A 318 11.81 -27.60 10.03
C VAL A 318 10.57 -27.04 9.38
N ASN A 319 10.14 -25.85 9.78
CA ASN A 319 9.03 -25.20 9.13
C ASN A 319 9.39 -24.66 7.74
N ARG A 320 8.39 -24.61 6.85
CA ARG A 320 8.56 -24.06 5.51
C ARG A 320 8.92 -22.58 5.54
N GLY A 321 9.95 -22.24 4.77
CA GLY A 321 10.37 -20.88 4.55
C GLY A 321 11.10 -20.26 5.74
N GLY A 322 11.20 -18.94 5.71
CA GLY A 322 11.77 -18.16 6.82
C GLY A 322 13.24 -18.46 7.11
N THR A 323 13.62 -18.30 8.38
CA THR A 323 15.04 -18.37 8.79
C THR A 323 15.47 -19.74 9.32
N ASN A 324 14.53 -20.57 9.78
CA ASN A 324 14.84 -21.92 10.27
C ASN A 324 15.24 -22.84 9.12
N GLN A 325 14.43 -22.90 8.05
CA GLN A 325 14.77 -23.69 6.86
C GLN A 325 16.10 -23.25 6.23
N ARG A 326 16.36 -21.94 6.21
CA ARG A 326 17.62 -21.41 5.68
C ARG A 326 18.81 -21.83 6.53
N PHE A 327 18.69 -21.76 7.86
CA PHE A 327 19.73 -22.23 8.78
C PHE A 327 19.99 -23.72 8.60
N VAL A 328 18.94 -24.56 8.59
CA VAL A 328 19.09 -26.01 8.37
C VAL A 328 19.77 -26.29 7.04
N LYS A 329 19.34 -25.64 5.95
CA LYS A 329 19.97 -25.79 4.63
C LYS A 329 21.44 -25.36 4.63
N GLU A 330 21.83 -24.40 5.46
CA GLU A 330 23.19 -23.89 5.53
C GLU A 330 24.12 -24.77 6.36
N TYR A 331 23.64 -25.38 7.46
CA TYR A 331 24.50 -26.06 8.44
C TYR A 331 24.30 -27.59 8.54
N ILE A 332 23.22 -28.14 7.99
CA ILE A 332 22.92 -29.58 8.04
C ILE A 332 23.22 -30.21 6.66
N ARG A 333 23.88 -31.38 6.66
CA ARG A 333 24.37 -32.05 5.43
C ARG A 333 24.02 -33.53 5.36
N GLN A 334 23.87 -34.19 6.50
CA GLN A 334 23.70 -35.63 6.63
C GLN A 334 22.32 -36.01 7.18
N ALA A 335 21.75 -35.24 8.10
CA ALA A 335 20.45 -35.57 8.69
C ALA A 335 19.29 -35.56 7.68
N GLN A 336 18.26 -36.36 7.96
CA GLN A 336 17.04 -36.40 7.16
C GLN A 336 16.18 -35.20 7.52
N VAL A 337 16.07 -34.24 6.59
CA VAL A 337 15.32 -32.99 6.81
C VAL A 337 13.91 -33.09 6.26
N PHE A 338 12.91 -32.95 7.14
CA PHE A 338 11.50 -32.90 6.82
C PHE A 338 10.99 -31.46 6.90
N VAL A 339 10.44 -30.94 5.81
CA VAL A 339 9.79 -29.63 5.80
C VAL A 339 8.32 -29.80 6.16
N HIS A 340 7.88 -29.12 7.23
CA HIS A 340 6.49 -29.12 7.66
C HIS A 340 5.83 -27.78 7.31
N GLU A 341 4.62 -27.87 6.76
CA GLU A 341 3.91 -26.71 6.20
C GLU A 341 3.21 -25.87 7.29
N ASP A 342 2.71 -26.51 8.35
CA ASP A 342 1.91 -25.86 9.39
C ASP A 342 2.69 -25.60 10.68
N ASN A 343 3.07 -24.34 10.91
CA ASN A 343 3.80 -23.92 12.11
C ASN A 343 3.08 -24.26 13.41
N ALA A 344 1.74 -24.31 13.42
CA ALA A 344 0.97 -24.57 14.64
C ALA A 344 1.11 -26.03 15.13
N THR A 345 1.38 -26.97 14.23
CA THR A 345 1.39 -28.42 14.53
C THR A 345 2.77 -29.06 14.44
N ILE A 346 3.84 -28.28 14.22
CA ILE A 346 5.19 -28.82 14.00
C ILE A 346 5.76 -29.53 15.24
N PHE A 347 5.51 -29.00 16.44
CA PHE A 347 5.99 -29.59 17.70
C PHE A 347 5.31 -30.93 18.01
N GLU A 348 4.06 -31.10 17.59
CA GLU A 348 3.33 -32.37 17.72
C GLU A 348 3.99 -33.51 16.93
N GLN A 349 4.75 -33.20 15.86
CA GLN A 349 5.50 -34.24 15.15
C GLN A 349 6.65 -34.81 15.99
N ILE A 350 7.27 -34.01 16.86
CA ILE A 350 8.29 -34.47 17.81
C ILE A 350 7.64 -35.28 18.92
N LEU A 351 6.53 -34.79 19.48
CA LEU A 351 5.76 -35.47 20.53
C LEU A 351 5.24 -36.83 20.06
N ALA A 352 4.72 -36.91 18.84
CA ALA A 352 4.28 -38.15 18.20
C ALA A 352 5.43 -39.06 17.75
N GLY A 353 6.69 -38.66 17.95
CA GLY A 353 7.86 -39.44 17.56
C GLY A 353 8.06 -39.57 16.05
N LYS A 354 7.42 -38.73 15.23
CA LYS A 354 7.59 -38.66 13.78
C LYS A 354 8.85 -37.88 13.37
N ALA A 355 9.31 -36.97 14.22
CA ALA A 355 10.59 -36.28 14.12
C ALA A 355 11.37 -36.41 15.45
N ASP A 356 12.67 -36.20 15.40
CA ASP A 356 13.54 -36.31 16.58
C ASP A 356 13.94 -34.96 17.17
N VAL A 357 14.19 -33.96 16.30
CA VAL A 357 14.68 -32.64 16.71
C VAL A 357 14.20 -31.55 15.74
N MET A 358 13.98 -30.35 16.26
CA MET A 358 13.78 -29.12 15.48
C MET A 358 14.79 -28.08 15.93
N ILE A 359 15.35 -27.32 14.99
CA ILE A 359 16.17 -26.13 15.29
C ILE A 359 15.32 -24.89 15.04
N THR A 360 15.01 -24.15 16.11
CA THR A 360 14.17 -22.95 16.05
C THR A 360 14.63 -21.87 17.03
N ASP A 361 13.96 -20.74 17.09
CA ASP A 361 14.34 -19.63 17.94
C ASP A 361 14.09 -19.96 19.43
N LYS A 362 15.06 -19.62 20.30
CA LYS A 362 15.06 -19.95 21.73
C LYS A 362 13.79 -19.57 22.46
N ILE A 363 13.21 -18.41 22.14
CA ILE A 363 11.96 -17.94 22.73
C ILE A 363 10.78 -18.87 22.44
N GLU A 364 10.71 -19.45 21.24
CA GLU A 364 9.68 -20.42 20.87
C GLU A 364 9.88 -21.71 21.66
N VAL A 365 11.12 -22.18 21.80
CA VAL A 365 11.44 -23.38 22.61
C VAL A 365 11.04 -23.20 24.07
N VAL A 366 11.29 -22.02 24.65
CA VAL A 366 10.88 -21.71 26.04
C VAL A 366 9.36 -21.85 26.20
N VAL A 367 8.59 -21.29 25.27
CA VAL A 367 7.12 -21.37 25.32
C VAL A 367 6.63 -22.80 25.13
N GLN A 368 7.18 -23.53 24.16
CA GLN A 368 6.76 -24.90 23.88
C GLN A 368 7.13 -25.87 25.00
N ALA A 369 8.29 -25.72 25.63
CA ALA A 369 8.68 -26.51 26.80
C ALA A 369 7.80 -26.23 28.03
N LYS A 370 7.29 -25.00 28.19
CA LYS A 370 6.31 -24.68 29.24
C LYS A 370 4.94 -25.33 28.98
N LYS A 371 4.53 -25.41 27.71
CA LYS A 371 3.27 -26.03 27.29
C LYS A 371 3.31 -27.55 27.31
N HIS A 372 4.43 -28.13 26.92
CA HIS A 372 4.61 -29.57 26.75
C HIS A 372 5.81 -30.03 27.59
N ALA A 373 5.52 -30.63 28.75
CA ALA A 373 6.55 -31.08 29.70
C ALA A 373 7.54 -32.10 29.13
N ASP A 374 7.18 -32.77 28.03
CA ASP A 374 8.03 -33.74 27.32
C ASP A 374 9.05 -33.09 26.37
N LEU A 375 8.92 -31.79 26.05
CA LEU A 375 9.84 -31.06 25.18
C LEU A 375 10.88 -30.29 25.99
N CYS A 376 12.15 -30.41 25.59
CA CYS A 376 13.26 -29.71 26.21
C CYS A 376 14.15 -29.05 25.16
N ALA A 377 14.65 -27.85 25.49
CA ALA A 377 15.84 -27.32 24.83
C ALA A 377 17.01 -28.29 25.09
N THR A 378 17.73 -28.66 24.04
CA THR A 378 18.88 -29.57 24.15
C THR A 378 20.19 -28.81 24.41
N MET A 379 20.18 -27.51 24.14
CA MET A 379 21.25 -26.55 24.42
C MET A 379 20.68 -25.35 25.21
N PRO A 380 20.28 -25.50 26.48
CA PRO A 380 19.54 -24.47 27.22
C PRO A 380 20.35 -23.19 27.48
N ASP A 381 21.66 -23.31 27.63
CA ASP A 381 22.56 -22.20 27.98
C ASP A 381 23.15 -21.49 26.76
N ASP A 382 23.12 -22.14 25.60
CA ASP A 382 23.76 -21.68 24.36
C ASP A 382 22.74 -21.34 23.25
N THR A 383 23.24 -20.70 22.20
CA THR A 383 22.51 -20.55 20.93
C THR A 383 23.43 -20.82 19.76
N LEU A 384 22.92 -21.53 18.76
CA LEU A 384 23.63 -21.84 17.51
C LEU A 384 23.80 -20.64 16.58
N SER A 385 23.10 -19.54 16.84
CA SER A 385 23.23 -18.31 16.07
C SER A 385 22.71 -17.12 16.88
N TYR A 386 23.14 -15.91 16.51
CA TYR A 386 22.55 -14.67 17.00
C TYR A 386 21.32 -14.27 16.16
N SER A 387 20.27 -13.81 16.82
CA SER A 387 19.12 -13.18 16.18
C SER A 387 18.56 -12.04 17.01
N ALA A 388 18.08 -11.00 16.32
CA ALA A 388 17.39 -9.87 16.92
C ALA A 388 16.05 -9.69 16.21
N LYS A 389 14.98 -9.47 16.98
CA LYS A 389 13.62 -9.23 16.47
C LYS A 389 13.35 -7.73 16.38
N ALA A 390 12.78 -7.31 15.27
CA ALA A 390 12.40 -5.93 15.00
C ALA A 390 11.19 -5.90 14.06
N PHE A 391 10.52 -4.75 13.99
CA PHE A 391 9.42 -4.53 13.07
C PHE A 391 9.95 -4.14 11.69
N LEU A 392 9.34 -4.67 10.63
CA LEU A 392 9.74 -4.41 9.24
C LEU A 392 8.73 -3.45 8.60
N ILE A 393 9.23 -2.40 7.95
CA ILE A 393 8.40 -1.40 7.28
C ILE A 393 8.89 -1.13 5.85
N ASN A 394 8.07 -0.47 5.03
CA ASN A 394 8.52 0.10 3.77
C ASN A 394 9.60 1.16 4.02
N ARG A 395 10.29 1.60 2.96
CA ARG A 395 11.32 2.64 3.05
C ARG A 395 10.70 4.02 3.30
N ASP A 396 10.32 4.26 4.55
CA ASP A 396 9.79 5.51 5.07
C ASP A 396 10.53 5.84 6.37
N LEU A 397 11.45 6.81 6.29
CA LEU A 397 12.29 7.18 7.43
C LEU A 397 11.53 7.99 8.49
N ILE A 398 10.49 8.72 8.09
CA ILE A 398 9.66 9.50 9.02
C ILE A 398 8.86 8.54 9.91
N TRP A 399 8.27 7.52 9.29
CA TRP A 399 7.57 6.47 10.02
C TRP A 399 8.51 5.63 10.90
N LEU A 400 9.70 5.30 10.40
CA LEU A 400 10.72 4.57 11.17
C LEU A 400 11.10 5.29 12.47
N GLU A 401 11.32 6.60 12.39
CA GLU A 401 11.73 7.41 13.54
C GLU A 401 10.65 7.42 14.63
N TYR A 402 9.38 7.57 14.24
CA TYR A 402 8.27 7.47 15.18
C TYR A 402 8.22 6.11 15.88
N ILE A 403 8.37 5.01 15.12
CA ILE A 403 8.40 3.66 15.69
C ILE A 403 9.56 3.50 16.68
N ASN A 404 10.75 4.00 16.35
CA ASN A 404 11.91 3.87 17.23
C ASN A 404 11.74 4.67 18.52
N ALA A 405 11.22 5.90 18.44
CA ALA A 405 10.92 6.72 19.61
C ALA A 405 9.85 6.07 20.52
N TRP A 406 8.77 5.55 19.93
CA TRP A 406 7.78 4.77 20.68
C TRP A 406 8.40 3.52 21.32
N LEU A 407 9.24 2.80 20.58
CA LEU A 407 9.87 1.58 21.08
C LEU A 407 10.83 1.86 22.24
N GLU A 408 11.55 2.99 22.21
CA GLU A 408 12.37 3.46 23.33
C GLU A 408 11.51 3.76 24.57
N GLN A 409 10.35 4.40 24.39
CA GLN A 409 9.43 4.69 25.48
C GLN A 409 8.92 3.40 26.16
N VAL A 410 8.37 2.45 25.40
CA VAL A 410 7.82 1.21 25.98
C VAL A 410 8.91 0.31 26.59
N LYS A 411 10.16 0.46 26.17
CA LYS A 411 11.32 -0.20 26.81
C LYS A 411 11.64 0.45 28.16
N SER A 412 11.66 1.78 28.21
CA SER A 412 12.09 2.54 29.39
C SER A 412 11.05 2.57 30.51
N ASP A 413 9.76 2.58 30.18
CA ASP A 413 8.66 2.58 31.16
C ASP A 413 8.27 1.17 31.66
N GLY A 414 8.87 0.12 31.09
CA GLY A 414 8.64 -1.27 31.46
C GLY A 414 7.43 -1.93 30.78
N SER A 415 6.68 -1.22 29.94
CA SER A 415 5.52 -1.77 29.21
C SER A 415 5.91 -2.97 28.35
N LEU A 416 7.04 -2.90 27.65
CA LEU A 416 7.56 -4.02 26.86
C LEU A 416 7.78 -5.26 27.73
N LYS A 417 8.39 -5.09 28.92
CA LYS A 417 8.64 -6.19 29.86
C LYS A 417 7.33 -6.81 30.35
N GLN A 418 6.31 -6.00 30.63
CA GLN A 418 4.99 -6.49 31.04
C GLN A 418 4.32 -7.30 29.93
N VAL A 419 4.43 -6.86 28.67
CA VAL A 419 3.94 -7.63 27.52
C VAL A 419 4.66 -8.98 27.44
N PHE A 420 6.00 -9.01 27.50
CA PHE A 420 6.74 -10.28 27.46
C PHE A 420 6.35 -11.22 28.61
N ASN A 421 6.22 -10.72 29.84
CA ASN A 421 5.80 -11.52 31.01
C ASN A 421 4.39 -12.10 30.86
N ARG A 422 3.51 -11.47 30.08
CA ARG A 422 2.15 -11.98 29.83
C ARG A 422 2.15 -13.21 28.92
N TYR A 423 3.12 -13.31 28.01
CA TYR A 423 3.14 -14.32 26.95
C TYR A 423 4.25 -15.37 27.11
N LEU A 424 5.19 -15.16 28.03
CA LEU A 424 6.26 -16.09 28.39
C LEU A 424 5.97 -16.72 29.75
#